data_AF-A0A0X3X803-F1
#
_entry.id   AF-A0A0X3X803-F1
#
_cell.length_a   1.000
_cell.length_b   1.000
_cell.length_c   1.000
_cell.angle_alpha   90.00
_cell.angle_beta   90.00
_cell.angle_gamma   90.00
#
_symmetry.space_group_name_H-M   'P 1'
#
loop_
_entity.id
_entity.type
_entity.pdbx_description
1 polymer ?
#
loop_
_entity_poly.entity_id
_entity_poly.type
_entity_poly.pdbx_seq_one_letter_code
_entity_poly.pdbx_strand_id
1 'polypeptide(L)'
;MTKPRSAAARSMADLDRILDDLVAGAGGVRHAVVLSRDGATVSASRGLSRQEAEHLAAVASVFHRVAASAGRRGRGGAPRRTMIEMAAGLLFVAALADGACLAVLSTAGAEPSVVAAETSRLVDLVDRRRGPWSRRRFARIRRGTRGGSRKTMPTTTAKGCGDASGDLAGPT
;
A
#
# COMPACT_ATOMS: atom_id res chain seq x y z
N MET A 1 -28.74 0.61 19.00
CA MET A 1 -28.84 -0.51 18.02
C MET A 1 -27.50 -0.67 17.31
N THR A 2 -26.57 -1.43 17.89
CA THR A 2 -25.21 -1.62 17.35
C THR A 2 -25.25 -2.57 16.16
N LYS A 3 -24.99 -2.05 14.96
CA LYS A 3 -25.01 -2.82 13.70
C LYS A 3 -24.00 -3.97 13.78
N PRO A 4 -24.35 -5.23 13.45
CA PRO A 4 -23.42 -6.34 13.55
C PRO A 4 -22.21 -6.08 12.63
N ARG A 5 -21.00 -6.10 13.21
CA ARG A 5 -19.75 -6.04 12.43
C ARG A 5 -19.80 -7.13 11.37
N SER A 6 -19.63 -6.74 10.10
CA SER A 6 -19.67 -7.68 8.98
C SER A 6 -18.61 -8.77 9.15
N ALA A 7 -18.85 -9.98 8.66
CA ALA A 7 -17.88 -11.07 8.70
C ALA A 7 -16.53 -10.70 8.06
N ALA A 8 -16.53 -9.79 7.07
CA ALA A 8 -15.32 -9.24 6.48
C ALA A 8 -14.52 -8.38 7.46
N ALA A 9 -15.18 -7.57 8.31
CA ALA A 9 -14.52 -6.76 9.33
C ALA A 9 -13.97 -7.60 10.50
N ARG A 10 -14.49 -8.82 10.72
CA ARG A 10 -13.87 -9.79 11.65
C ARG A 10 -12.62 -10.38 11.01
N SER A 11 -12.71 -10.93 9.80
CA SER A 11 -11.54 -11.49 9.11
C SER A 11 -10.41 -10.49 8.84
N MET A 12 -10.71 -9.21 8.63
CA MET A 12 -9.68 -8.17 8.49
C MET A 12 -8.97 -7.90 9.82
N ALA A 13 -9.74 -7.76 10.91
CA ALA A 13 -9.17 -7.58 12.24
C ALA A 13 -8.36 -8.81 12.70
N ASP A 14 -8.77 -10.01 12.30
CA ASP A 14 -8.00 -11.24 12.53
C ASP A 14 -6.67 -11.20 11.79
N LEU A 15 -6.66 -10.71 10.53
CA LEU A 15 -5.44 -10.60 9.74
C LEU A 15 -4.51 -9.49 10.24
N ASP A 16 -5.05 -8.35 10.67
CA ASP A 16 -4.27 -7.26 11.29
C ASP A 16 -3.56 -7.77 12.53
N ARG A 17 -4.28 -8.48 13.42
CA ARG A 17 -3.69 -9.10 14.60
C ARG A 17 -2.63 -10.13 14.25
N ILE A 18 -2.88 -10.97 13.25
CA ILE A 18 -1.88 -11.94 12.77
C ILE A 18 -0.62 -11.20 12.30
N LEU A 19 -0.76 -10.13 11.52
CA LEU A 19 0.36 -9.39 10.99
C LEU A 19 1.14 -8.69 12.11
N ASP A 20 0.45 -8.18 13.13
CA ASP A 20 1.05 -7.63 14.35
C ASP A 20 1.92 -8.65 15.07
N ASP A 21 1.36 -9.82 15.39
CA ASP A 21 2.06 -10.88 16.12
C ASP A 21 3.30 -11.37 15.34
N LEU A 22 3.19 -11.38 14.02
CA LEU A 22 4.27 -11.78 13.13
C LEU A 22 5.39 -10.74 13.03
N VAL A 23 5.03 -9.45 12.93
CA VAL A 23 6.02 -8.35 12.89
C VAL A 23 6.72 -8.20 14.24
N ALA A 24 6.02 -8.36 15.36
CA ALA A 24 6.60 -8.25 16.70
C ALA A 24 7.72 -9.27 16.97
N GLY A 25 7.71 -10.42 16.29
CA GLY A 25 8.73 -11.45 16.39
C GLY A 25 9.82 -11.39 15.30
N ALA A 26 9.75 -10.44 14.37
CA ALA A 26 10.62 -10.37 13.19
C ALA A 26 11.75 -9.35 13.39
N GLY A 27 12.99 -9.85 13.52
CA GLY A 27 14.17 -9.00 13.70
C GLY A 27 14.37 -8.04 12.52
N GLY A 28 14.62 -6.76 12.83
CA GLY A 28 14.88 -5.72 11.82
C GLY A 28 13.66 -5.31 11.00
N VAL A 29 12.47 -5.88 11.24
CA VAL A 29 11.22 -5.47 10.59
C VAL A 29 10.50 -4.43 11.47
N ARG A 30 10.09 -3.32 10.84
CA ARG A 30 9.37 -2.24 11.51
C ARG A 30 7.87 -2.31 11.24
N HIS A 31 7.49 -2.49 9.98
CA HIS A 31 6.09 -2.55 9.58
C HIS A 31 5.88 -3.55 8.44
N ALA A 32 4.67 -4.10 8.35
CA ALA A 32 4.25 -4.92 7.23
C ALA A 32 2.84 -4.57 6.77
N VAL A 33 2.58 -4.71 5.47
CA VAL A 33 1.27 -4.49 4.85
C VAL A 33 0.99 -5.63 3.89
N VAL A 34 -0.15 -6.29 4.05
CA VAL A 34 -0.71 -7.18 3.03
C VAL A 34 -1.56 -6.33 2.10
N LEU A 35 -1.36 -6.52 0.79
CA LEU A 35 -2.03 -5.74 -0.24
C LEU A 35 -2.55 -6.63 -1.37
N SER A 36 -3.56 -6.10 -2.06
CA SER A 36 -4.04 -6.67 -3.32
C SER A 36 -3.09 -6.34 -4.47
N ARG A 37 -3.30 -7.04 -5.59
CA ARG A 37 -2.60 -6.76 -6.86
C ARG A 37 -2.81 -5.34 -7.39
N ASP A 38 -3.94 -4.70 -7.07
CA ASP A 38 -4.25 -3.32 -7.47
C ASP A 38 -3.80 -2.26 -6.45
N GLY A 39 -3.09 -2.66 -5.39
CA GLY A 39 -2.51 -1.75 -4.41
C GLY A 39 -3.47 -1.30 -3.31
N ALA A 40 -4.60 -1.99 -3.13
CA ALA A 40 -5.48 -1.77 -2.00
C ALA A 40 -4.95 -2.50 -0.76
N THR A 41 -4.88 -1.78 0.36
CA THR A 41 -4.54 -2.34 1.66
C THR A 41 -5.58 -3.36 2.09
N VAL A 42 -5.08 -4.52 2.45
CA VAL A 42 -5.87 -5.64 2.99
C VAL A 42 -5.77 -5.67 4.50
N SER A 43 -4.55 -5.52 4.99
CA SER A 43 -4.20 -5.57 6.40
C SER A 43 -2.87 -4.88 6.60
N ALA A 44 -2.68 -4.27 7.77
CA ALA A 44 -1.45 -3.56 8.13
C ALA A 44 -1.08 -3.85 9.57
N SER A 45 0.21 -3.97 9.84
CA SER A 45 0.72 -4.06 11.20
C SER A 45 0.52 -2.73 11.94
N ARG A 46 0.47 -2.79 13.26
CA ARG A 46 0.45 -1.63 14.16
C ARG A 46 1.58 -0.65 13.86
N GLY A 47 1.33 0.59 14.25
CA GLY A 47 2.27 1.70 14.08
C GLY A 47 2.23 2.37 12.70
N LEU A 48 1.48 1.82 11.73
CA LEU A 48 1.10 2.54 10.52
C LEU A 48 -0.28 3.17 10.68
N SER A 49 -0.40 4.46 10.37
CA SER A 49 -1.71 5.04 10.14
C SER A 49 -2.36 4.40 8.90
N ARG A 50 -3.68 4.49 8.81
CA ARG A 50 -4.42 3.99 7.66
C ARG A 50 -3.91 4.62 6.34
N GLN A 51 -3.62 5.91 6.36
CA GLN A 51 -3.13 6.63 5.17
C GLN A 51 -1.73 6.15 4.75
N GLU A 52 -0.82 5.93 5.70
CA GLU A 52 0.52 5.41 5.41
C GLU A 52 0.45 3.98 4.86
N ALA A 53 -0.41 3.14 5.43
CA ALA A 53 -0.61 1.77 4.93
C ALA A 53 -1.19 1.76 3.51
N GLU A 54 -2.16 2.62 3.21
CA GLU A 54 -2.72 2.80 1.86
C GLU A 54 -1.67 3.31 0.87
N HIS A 55 -0.85 4.28 1.28
CA HIS A 55 0.25 4.78 0.46
C HIS A 55 1.30 3.69 0.18
N LEU A 56 1.73 2.97 1.21
CA LEU A 56 2.69 1.89 1.09
C LEU A 56 2.17 0.76 0.19
N ALA A 57 0.90 0.39 0.32
CA ALA A 57 0.27 -0.61 -0.55
C ALA A 57 0.24 -0.16 -2.02
N ALA A 58 -0.11 1.11 -2.27
CA ALA A 58 -0.11 1.67 -3.61
C ALA A 58 1.30 1.60 -4.23
N VAL A 59 2.32 2.09 -3.50
CA VAL A 59 3.72 2.10 -3.94
C VAL A 59 4.25 0.68 -4.18
N ALA A 60 4.05 -0.22 -3.22
CA ALA A 60 4.49 -1.61 -3.34
C ALA A 60 3.87 -2.33 -4.55
N SER A 61 2.60 -2.08 -4.84
CA SER A 61 1.94 -2.68 -6.00
C SER A 61 2.56 -2.25 -7.33
N VAL A 62 3.02 -1.00 -7.42
CA VAL A 62 3.70 -0.48 -8.62
C VAL A 62 5.03 -1.20 -8.80
N PHE A 63 5.84 -1.32 -7.73
CA PHE A 63 7.11 -2.05 -7.79
C PHE A 63 6.94 -3.50 -8.21
N HIS A 64 5.99 -4.23 -7.60
CA HIS A 64 5.71 -5.61 -7.99
C HIS A 64 5.32 -5.71 -9.48
N ARG A 65 4.50 -4.78 -9.97
CA ARG A 65 4.09 -4.75 -11.39
C ARG A 65 5.25 -4.46 -12.33
N VAL A 66 6.16 -3.55 -11.96
CA VAL A 66 7.37 -3.24 -12.73
C VAL A 66 8.27 -4.48 -12.79
N ALA A 67 8.55 -5.10 -11.65
CA ALA A 67 9.34 -6.33 -11.57
C ALA A 67 8.70 -7.47 -12.38
N ALA A 68 7.38 -7.62 -12.32
CA ALA A 68 6.65 -8.61 -13.12
C ALA A 68 6.76 -8.33 -14.61
N SER A 69 6.76 -7.06 -15.01
CA SER A 69 6.96 -6.67 -16.40
C SER A 69 8.37 -6.95 -16.89
N ALA A 70 9.38 -6.69 -16.05
CA ALA A 70 10.78 -6.99 -16.35
C ALA A 70 11.00 -8.50 -16.52
N GLY A 71 10.49 -9.32 -15.59
CA GLY A 71 10.63 -10.78 -15.64
C GLY A 71 9.99 -11.42 -16.88
N ARG A 72 8.84 -10.90 -17.35
CA ARG A 72 8.22 -11.37 -18.61
C ARG A 72 9.07 -11.06 -19.84
N ARG A 73 9.59 -9.84 -19.94
CA ARG A 73 10.39 -9.41 -21.10
C ARG A 73 11.80 -10.01 -21.10
N GLY A 74 12.40 -10.14 -19.93
CA GLY A 74 13.73 -10.72 -19.75
C GLY A 74 13.76 -12.25 -19.65
N ARG A 75 12.62 -12.94 -19.86
CA ARG A 75 12.48 -14.41 -19.70
C ARG A 75 12.89 -14.95 -18.31
N GLY A 76 12.93 -14.08 -17.29
CA GLY A 76 13.29 -14.41 -15.91
C GLY A 76 12.12 -14.92 -15.05
N GLY A 77 10.90 -14.95 -15.59
CA GLY A 77 9.72 -15.49 -14.92
C GLY A 77 9.06 -14.51 -13.95
N ALA A 78 8.27 -15.05 -13.01
CA ALA A 78 7.55 -14.24 -12.03
C ALA A 78 8.50 -13.74 -10.91
N PRO A 79 8.41 -12.46 -10.52
CA PRO A 79 9.28 -11.91 -9.48
C PRO A 79 8.94 -12.56 -8.15
N ARG A 80 9.95 -13.11 -7.48
CA ARG A 80 9.80 -13.64 -6.13
C ARG A 80 9.68 -12.50 -5.14
N ARG A 81 10.63 -11.55 -5.20
CA ARG A 81 10.73 -10.39 -4.32
C ARG A 81 11.40 -9.22 -5.03
N THR A 82 11.07 -8.01 -4.58
CA THR A 82 11.77 -6.76 -4.92
C THR A 82 12.30 -6.15 -3.64
N MET A 83 13.53 -5.65 -3.67
CA MET A 83 14.17 -4.96 -2.55
C MET A 83 14.52 -3.55 -3.00
N ILE A 84 14.15 -2.55 -2.19
CA ILE A 84 14.51 -1.15 -2.39
C ILE A 84 15.22 -0.69 -1.12
N GLU A 85 16.42 -0.16 -1.29
CA GLU A 85 17.22 0.40 -0.20
C GLU A 85 17.07 1.92 -0.15
N MET A 86 16.86 2.44 1.05
CA MET A 86 16.64 3.86 1.33
C MET A 86 17.47 4.23 2.56
N ALA A 87 17.78 5.52 2.71
CA ALA A 87 18.56 6.01 3.85
C ALA A 87 17.96 5.61 5.22
N ALA A 88 16.64 5.49 5.30
CA ALA A 88 15.93 5.15 6.54
C ALA A 88 15.63 3.64 6.70
N GLY A 89 16.10 2.78 5.78
CA GLY A 89 15.88 1.34 5.82
C GLY A 89 15.52 0.73 4.47
N LEU A 90 14.95 -0.47 4.51
CA LEU A 90 14.68 -1.31 3.36
C LEU A 90 13.17 -1.47 3.17
N LEU A 91 12.73 -1.51 1.91
CA LEU A 91 11.41 -1.98 1.51
C LEU A 91 11.55 -3.28 0.74
N PHE A 92 10.97 -4.35 1.29
CA PHE A 92 10.75 -5.60 0.57
C PHE A 92 9.32 -5.69 0.08
N VAL A 93 9.13 -6.09 -1.18
CA VAL A 93 7.83 -6.44 -1.74
C VAL A 93 7.88 -7.87 -2.23
N ALA A 94 7.17 -8.76 -1.55
CA ALA A 94 7.13 -10.19 -1.86
C ALA A 94 5.77 -10.61 -2.40
N ALA A 95 5.77 -11.51 -3.38
CA ALA A 95 4.54 -12.14 -3.85
C ALA A 95 3.99 -13.10 -2.78
N LEU A 96 2.68 -13.05 -2.57
CA LEU A 96 1.91 -14.04 -1.81
C LEU A 96 1.09 -14.90 -2.78
N ALA A 97 0.48 -15.95 -2.26
CA ALA A 97 -0.51 -16.72 -3.01
C ALA A 97 -1.67 -15.84 -3.55
N ASP A 98 -2.29 -16.29 -4.64
CA ASP A 98 -3.43 -15.65 -5.32
C ASP A 98 -3.16 -14.24 -5.90
N GLY A 99 -1.88 -13.85 -6.02
CA GLY A 99 -1.46 -12.57 -6.59
C GLY A 99 -1.59 -11.38 -5.64
N ALA A 100 -1.76 -11.65 -4.34
CA ALA A 100 -1.55 -10.64 -3.30
C ALA A 100 -0.04 -10.38 -3.12
N CYS A 101 0.30 -9.32 -2.40
CA CYS A 101 1.68 -9.04 -2.03
C CYS A 101 1.79 -8.73 -0.54
N LEU A 102 2.98 -8.94 0.00
CA LEU A 102 3.42 -8.48 1.31
C LEU A 102 4.48 -7.39 1.10
N ALA A 103 4.24 -6.21 1.65
CA ALA A 103 5.23 -5.15 1.77
C ALA A 103 5.79 -5.16 3.19
N VAL A 104 7.11 -5.07 3.33
CA VAL A 104 7.82 -5.07 4.61
C VAL A 104 8.78 -3.89 4.64
N LEU A 105 8.65 -3.02 5.64
CA LEU A 105 9.60 -1.95 5.92
C LEU A 105 10.50 -2.37 7.08
N SER A 106 11.80 -2.22 6.90
CA SER A 106 12.78 -2.48 7.96
C SER A 106 12.98 -1.28 8.88
N THR A 107 13.70 -1.50 9.98
CA THR A 107 14.35 -0.43 10.73
C THR A 107 15.57 0.09 9.98
N ALA A 108 16.02 1.30 10.30
CA ALA A 108 17.29 1.82 9.81
C ALA A 108 18.45 0.93 10.30
N GLY A 109 19.47 0.74 9.46
CA GLY A 109 20.63 -0.11 9.77
C GLY A 109 20.34 -1.61 9.85
N ALA A 110 19.14 -2.07 9.44
CA ALA A 110 18.83 -3.49 9.39
C ALA A 110 19.60 -4.16 8.23
N GLU A 111 20.20 -5.32 8.51
CA GLU A 111 20.89 -6.11 7.51
C GLU A 111 19.92 -6.67 6.44
N PRO A 112 20.16 -6.43 5.13
CA PRO A 112 19.24 -6.88 4.08
C PRO A 112 18.98 -8.39 4.08
N SER A 113 19.98 -9.19 4.42
CA SER A 113 19.89 -10.65 4.50
C SER A 113 18.93 -11.10 5.61
N VAL A 114 18.96 -10.44 6.77
CA VAL A 114 18.08 -10.70 7.91
C VAL A 114 16.64 -10.34 7.56
N VAL A 115 16.44 -9.15 7.00
CA VAL A 115 15.10 -8.69 6.59
C VAL A 115 14.53 -9.58 5.49
N ALA A 116 15.36 -10.04 4.54
CA ALA A 116 14.95 -10.98 3.52
C ALA A 116 14.54 -12.34 4.10
N ALA A 117 15.27 -12.84 5.10
CA ALA A 117 14.94 -14.09 5.79
C ALA A 117 13.60 -13.98 6.51
N GLU A 118 13.39 -12.91 7.30
CA GLU A 118 12.12 -12.65 7.98
C GLU A 118 10.97 -12.44 6.99
N THR A 119 11.19 -11.72 5.88
CA THR A 119 10.17 -11.57 4.83
C THR A 119 9.76 -12.94 4.25
N SER A 120 10.68 -13.89 4.10
CA SER A 120 10.33 -15.27 3.71
C SER A 120 9.39 -15.92 4.70
N ARG A 121 9.76 -15.85 5.97
CA ARG A 121 9.01 -16.45 7.08
C ARG A 121 7.62 -15.84 7.17
N LEU A 122 7.51 -14.52 7.01
CA LEU A 122 6.26 -13.79 7.00
C LEU A 122 5.36 -14.22 5.83
N VAL A 123 5.90 -14.34 4.61
CA VAL A 123 5.15 -14.83 3.45
C VAL A 123 4.54 -16.20 3.74
N ASP A 124 5.37 -17.13 4.21
CA ASP A 124 4.94 -18.50 4.50
C ASP A 124 3.86 -18.54 5.61
N LEU A 125 4.01 -17.72 6.65
CA LEU A 125 3.04 -17.66 7.76
C LEU A 125 1.73 -17.00 7.34
N VAL A 126 1.79 -15.92 6.57
CA VAL A 126 0.61 -15.23 6.05
C VAL A 126 -0.15 -16.16 5.11
N ASP A 127 0.52 -16.81 4.16
CA ASP A 127 -0.16 -17.72 3.22
C ASP A 127 -0.81 -18.91 3.95
N ARG A 128 -0.13 -19.50 4.94
CA ARG A 128 -0.71 -20.57 5.77
C ARG A 128 -1.93 -20.11 6.58
N ARG A 129 -1.85 -18.96 7.25
CA ARG A 129 -2.92 -18.48 8.15
C ARG A 129 -4.12 -17.91 7.38
N ARG A 130 -3.89 -17.40 6.17
CA ARG A 130 -4.91 -16.72 5.37
C ARG A 130 -5.81 -17.70 4.62
N GLY A 131 -5.29 -18.87 4.25
CA GLY A 131 -5.98 -19.84 3.38
C GLY A 131 -6.25 -19.32 1.96
N PRO A 132 -6.87 -20.12 1.08
CA PRO A 132 -7.16 -19.72 -0.29
C PRO A 132 -8.17 -18.56 -0.32
N TRP A 133 -7.76 -17.41 -0.87
CA TRP A 133 -8.59 -16.21 -0.85
C TRP A 133 -9.44 -16.08 -2.11
N SER A 134 -10.77 -16.09 -1.94
CA SER A 134 -11.68 -15.92 -3.07
C SER A 134 -11.61 -14.49 -3.65
N ARG A 135 -11.28 -14.39 -4.94
CA ARG A 135 -11.17 -13.13 -5.71
C ARG A 135 -12.38 -12.18 -5.56
N ARG A 136 -13.56 -12.70 -5.22
CA ARG A 136 -14.79 -11.92 -4.99
C ARG A 136 -14.74 -11.04 -3.73
N ARG A 137 -13.90 -11.37 -2.75
CA ARG A 137 -13.80 -10.64 -1.47
C ARG A 137 -13.18 -9.23 -1.64
N PHE A 138 -12.20 -9.09 -2.53
CA PHE A 138 -11.56 -7.81 -2.84
C PHE A 138 -12.51 -6.79 -3.48
N ALA A 139 -13.43 -7.25 -4.34
CA ALA A 139 -14.43 -6.38 -4.96
C ALA A 139 -15.41 -5.76 -3.95
N ARG A 140 -15.55 -6.37 -2.75
CA ARG A 140 -16.44 -5.89 -1.69
C ARG A 140 -15.75 -4.91 -0.73
N ILE A 141 -14.46 -5.10 -0.46
CA ILE A 141 -13.65 -4.18 0.36
C ILE A 141 -13.59 -2.78 -0.30
N ARG A 142 -13.46 -2.71 -1.64
CA ARG A 142 -13.53 -1.45 -2.41
C ARG A 142 -14.85 -0.69 -2.30
N ARG A 143 -15.97 -1.33 -1.94
CA ARG A 143 -17.28 -0.67 -1.80
C ARG A 143 -17.52 -0.04 -0.42
N GLY A 144 -16.73 -0.42 0.60
CA GLY A 144 -16.91 0.08 1.97
C GLY A 144 -16.12 1.34 2.31
N THR A 145 -15.04 1.64 1.57
CA THR A 145 -14.12 2.77 1.88
C THR A 145 -14.40 4.05 1.09
N ARG A 146 -15.42 4.07 0.23
CA ARG A 146 -15.85 5.28 -0.50
C ARG A 146 -16.83 6.11 0.33
N GLY A 147 -16.40 6.52 1.53
CA GLY A 147 -17.14 7.39 2.45
C GLY A 147 -16.35 8.65 2.85
N GLY A 148 -15.34 9.04 2.07
CA GLY A 148 -14.68 10.34 2.21
C GLY A 148 -15.42 11.38 1.38
N SER A 149 -16.08 12.33 2.04
CA SER A 149 -16.78 13.46 1.44
C SER A 149 -15.94 14.13 0.35
N ARG A 150 -16.37 14.00 -0.90
CA ARG A 150 -15.99 14.96 -1.95
C ARG A 150 -16.63 16.29 -1.56
N LYS A 151 -15.88 17.16 -0.87
CA LYS A 151 -16.20 18.59 -0.87
C LYS A 151 -16.07 19.05 -2.32
N THR A 152 -17.20 19.32 -2.95
CA THR A 152 -17.29 20.03 -4.21
C THR A 152 -16.60 21.38 -4.03
N MET A 153 -15.52 21.61 -4.78
CA MET A 153 -14.94 22.94 -4.96
C MET A 153 -16.01 23.83 -5.61
N PRO A 154 -16.35 25.00 -5.04
CA PRO A 154 -17.15 25.97 -5.77
C PRO A 154 -16.31 26.53 -6.92
N THR A 155 -16.82 26.38 -8.15
CA THR A 155 -16.32 27.06 -9.33
C THR A 155 -16.58 28.55 -9.15
N THR A 156 -15.54 29.32 -8.80
CA THR A 156 -15.58 30.78 -8.94
C THR A 156 -15.52 31.11 -10.43
N THR A 157 -16.64 31.60 -10.93
CA THR A 157 -16.79 32.19 -12.25
C THR A 157 -15.84 33.39 -12.37
N ALA A 158 -14.93 33.33 -13.34
CA ALA A 158 -14.04 34.44 -13.67
C ALA A 158 -14.87 35.66 -14.10
N LYS A 159 -14.71 36.76 -13.37
CA LYS A 159 -15.33 38.06 -13.63
C LYS A 159 -14.29 38.95 -14.30
N GLY A 160 -14.53 39.25 -15.58
CA GLY A 160 -14.13 40.47 -16.29
C GLY A 160 -12.63 40.76 -16.44
N CYS A 161 -12.10 40.56 -17.65
CA CYS A 161 -11.00 41.39 -18.14
C CYS A 161 -11.66 42.58 -18.87
N GLY A 162 -11.65 43.74 -18.22
CA GLY A 162 -12.02 45.02 -18.83
C GLY A 162 -10.76 45.67 -19.39
N ASP A 163 -10.84 46.09 -20.65
CA ASP A 163 -9.81 46.81 -21.36
C ASP A 163 -9.61 48.21 -20.75
N ALA A 164 -8.36 48.57 -20.47
CA ALA A 164 -7.98 49.93 -20.15
C ALA A 164 -6.70 50.28 -20.92
N SER A 165 -6.90 50.86 -22.10
CA SER A 165 -5.92 51.74 -22.73
C SER A 165 -5.67 52.93 -21.81
N GLY A 166 -4.41 53.15 -21.46
CA GLY A 166 -3.95 54.30 -20.70
C GLY A 166 -2.63 54.78 -21.25
N ASP A 167 -2.71 55.81 -22.09
CA ASP A 167 -1.61 56.68 -22.50
C ASP A 167 -0.83 57.19 -21.28
N LEU A 168 0.50 57.06 -21.33
CA LEU A 168 1.39 57.85 -20.48
C LEU A 168 2.34 58.63 -21.37
N ALA A 169 1.92 59.86 -21.63
CA ALA A 169 2.78 60.98 -21.99
C ALA A 169 3.88 61.14 -20.93
N GLY A 170 5.14 61.12 -21.38
CA GLY A 170 6.29 61.54 -20.57
C GLY A 170 6.56 63.04 -20.75
N PRO A 171 6.90 63.79 -19.69
CA PRO A 171 7.42 65.14 -19.85
C PRO A 171 8.95 65.17 -19.90
N THR A 172 9.42 65.99 -20.85
CA THR A 172 10.71 66.71 -21.01
C THR A 172 12.00 65.90 -21.15
#